data_AF-A5WD46-F1
#
_entry.id   AF-A5WD46-F1
#
_cell.length_a   1.000
_cell.length_b   1.000
_cell.length_c   1.000
_cell.angle_alpha   90.00
_cell.angle_beta   90.00
_cell.angle_gamma   90.00
#
_symmetry.space_group_name_H-M   'P 1'
#
loop_
_entity.id
_entity.type
_entity.pdbx_description
1 polymer ?
#
loop_
_entity_poly.entity_id
_entity_poly.type
_entity_poly.pdbx_seq_one_letter_code
_entity_poly.pdbx_strand_id
1 'polypeptide(L)'
;MANKKTLDRASAENVVAIANLQAKLRIIWLVWLIYRSLGLPVLLGLLLPAHPDIIGGIAWQILWLIPALIVTPWMLKGKSPYALLMSSMLTLVYLGASGVTLFSRFYDSGISVAWVYGLDVLLLLVINMGLFKLLKRLPSMNG
;
A
#
# COMPACT_ATOMS: atom_id res chain seq x y z
N MET A 1 -2.34 33.63 -10.91
CA MET A 1 -2.33 32.49 -11.85
C MET A 1 -1.00 31.76 -11.68
N ALA A 2 -0.99 30.58 -11.05
CA ALA A 2 0.26 29.83 -10.83
C ALA A 2 0.76 29.27 -12.18
N ASN A 3 1.95 29.73 -12.58
CA ASN A 3 2.63 29.29 -13.79
C ASN A 3 2.88 27.78 -13.71
N LYS A 4 2.05 26.99 -14.40
CA LYS A 4 2.16 25.53 -14.44
C LYS A 4 3.43 25.21 -15.23
N LYS A 5 4.57 25.12 -14.55
CA LYS A 5 5.81 24.57 -15.13
C LYS A 5 5.44 23.22 -15.74
N THR A 6 5.40 23.16 -17.07
CA THR A 6 5.15 21.93 -17.82
C THR A 6 6.24 20.95 -17.43
N LEU A 7 5.86 19.84 -16.79
CA LEU A 7 6.82 18.84 -16.33
C LEU A 7 7.46 18.21 -17.56
N ASP A 8 8.74 18.51 -17.81
CA ASP A 8 9.49 17.85 -18.87
C ASP A 8 9.72 16.39 -18.47
N ARG A 9 8.93 15.51 -19.10
CA ARG A 9 8.91 14.09 -18.80
C ARG A 9 10.21 13.38 -19.21
N ALA A 10 10.94 13.94 -20.17
CA ALA A 10 12.19 13.38 -20.70
C ALA A 10 13.44 13.94 -20.01
N SER A 11 13.30 14.95 -19.15
CA SER A 11 14.41 15.53 -18.40
C SER A 11 15.11 14.49 -17.51
N ALA A 12 16.44 14.57 -17.42
CA ALA A 12 17.25 13.71 -16.53
C ALA A 12 16.79 13.82 -15.06
N GLU A 13 16.37 15.00 -14.63
CA GLU A 13 15.80 15.23 -13.29
C GLU A 13 14.52 14.42 -13.05
N ASN A 14 13.62 14.33 -14.05
CA ASN A 14 12.39 13.54 -13.93
C ASN A 14 12.69 12.04 -13.90
N VAL A 15 13.67 11.57 -14.67
CA VAL A 15 14.12 10.16 -14.65
C VAL A 15 14.65 9.79 -13.26
N VAL A 16 15.50 10.63 -12.66
CA VAL A 16 16.00 10.43 -11.28
C VAL A 16 14.86 10.47 -10.26
N ALA A 17 13.90 11.39 -10.42
CA ALA A 17 12.74 11.48 -9.53
C ALA A 17 11.84 10.24 -9.61
N ILE A 18 11.62 9.69 -10.81
CA ILE A 18 10.88 8.44 -11.03
C ILE A 18 11.59 7.28 -10.31
N ALA A 19 12.90 7.14 -10.49
CA ALA A 19 13.68 6.08 -9.85
C ALA A 19 13.61 6.17 -8.32
N ASN A 20 13.73 7.37 -7.75
CA ASN A 20 13.62 7.59 -6.31
C ASN A 20 12.22 7.28 -5.78
N LEU A 21 11.16 7.68 -6.49
CA LEU A 21 9.78 7.35 -6.12
C LEU A 21 9.54 5.84 -6.17
N GLN A 22 10.04 5.16 -7.19
CA GLN A 22 9.92 3.72 -7.33
C GLN A 22 10.67 2.98 -6.21
N ALA A 23 11.88 3.42 -5.84
CA ALA A 23 12.62 2.85 -4.73
C ALA A 23 11.87 2.99 -3.40
N LYS A 24 11.33 4.18 -3.11
CA LYS A 24 10.50 4.41 -1.92
C LYS A 24 9.24 3.55 -1.93
N LEU A 25 8.56 3.48 -3.07
CA LEU A 25 7.34 2.70 -3.23
C LEU A 25 7.60 1.20 -3.01
N ARG A 26 8.72 0.68 -3.53
CA ARG A 26 9.17 -0.70 -3.29
C ARG A 26 9.37 -0.98 -1.80
N ILE A 27 10.04 -0.09 -1.09
CA ILE A 27 10.29 -0.27 0.35
C ILE A 27 8.96 -0.28 1.12
N ILE A 28 8.10 0.71 0.89
CA ILE A 28 6.84 0.84 1.62
C ILE A 28 5.90 -0.33 1.28
N TRP A 29 5.90 -0.80 0.03
CA TRP A 29 5.16 -1.99 -0.39
C TRP A 29 5.59 -3.24 0.38
N LEU A 30 6.89 -3.48 0.49
CA LEU A 30 7.42 -4.63 1.23
C LEU A 30 7.14 -4.53 2.72
N VAL A 31 7.29 -3.34 3.30
CA VAL A 31 6.93 -3.07 4.70
C VAL A 31 5.46 -3.37 4.94
N TRP A 32 4.57 -2.93 4.06
CA TRP A 32 3.15 -3.23 4.16
C TRP A 32 2.84 -4.73 4.04
N LEU A 33 3.47 -5.44 3.09
CA LEU A 33 3.28 -6.89 2.97
C LEU A 33 3.71 -7.63 4.24
N ILE A 34 4.89 -7.32 4.78
CA ILE A 34 5.41 -7.92 6.01
C ILE A 34 4.50 -7.57 7.20
N TYR A 35 4.11 -6.31 7.31
CA TYR A 35 3.21 -5.86 8.36
C TYR A 35 1.86 -6.58 8.29
N ARG A 36 1.27 -6.68 7.10
CA ARG A 36 -0.04 -7.30 6.92
C ARG A 36 -0.02 -8.80 7.20
N SER A 37 1.02 -9.50 6.72
CA SER A 37 1.16 -10.95 6.86
C SER A 37 1.58 -11.40 8.25
N LEU A 38 2.48 -10.66 8.92
CA LEU A 38 3.06 -11.06 10.20
C LEU A 38 2.74 -10.06 11.31
N GLY A 39 2.99 -8.78 11.08
CA GLY A 39 2.84 -7.74 12.11
C GLY A 39 1.42 -7.69 12.67
N LEU A 40 0.41 -7.64 11.81
CA LEU A 40 -0.99 -7.54 12.18
C LEU A 40 -1.44 -8.76 13.01
N PRO A 41 -1.33 -10.03 12.57
CA PRO A 41 -1.78 -11.18 13.37
C PRO A 41 -0.98 -11.35 14.67
N VAL A 42 0.33 -11.05 14.67
CA VAL A 42 1.14 -11.08 15.90
C VAL A 42 0.68 -10.01 16.89
N LEU A 43 0.50 -8.76 16.46
CA LEU A 43 0.02 -7.68 17.32
C LEU A 43 -1.38 -7.97 17.84
N LEU A 44 -2.29 -8.49 17.01
CA LEU A 44 -3.62 -8.88 17.46
C LEU A 44 -3.59 -10.01 18.48
N GLY A 45 -2.78 -11.05 18.28
CA GLY A 45 -2.62 -12.16 19.23
C GLY A 45 -2.10 -11.71 20.61
N LEU A 46 -1.23 -10.70 20.62
CA LEU A 46 -0.64 -10.16 21.84
C LEU A 46 -1.53 -9.14 22.56
N LEU A 47 -2.29 -8.32 21.80
CA LEU A 47 -3.01 -7.17 22.35
C LEU A 47 -4.49 -7.45 22.63
N LEU A 48 -5.10 -8.43 21.95
CA LEU A 48 -6.50 -8.78 22.20
C LEU A 48 -6.62 -9.74 23.39
N PRO A 49 -7.56 -9.49 24.33
CA PRO A 49 -7.79 -10.38 25.47
C PRO A 49 -8.18 -11.82 25.08
N ALA A 50 -8.77 -11.98 23.90
CA ALA A 50 -9.16 -13.29 23.37
C ALA A 50 -7.96 -14.14 22.90
N HIS A 51 -6.75 -13.57 22.85
CA HIS A 51 -5.53 -14.23 22.40
C HIS A 51 -5.72 -15.09 21.14
N PRO A 52 -6.18 -14.48 20.02
CA PRO A 52 -6.45 -15.22 18.79
C PRO A 52 -5.20 -15.94 18.30
N ASP A 53 -5.40 -17.13 17.73
CA ASP A 53 -4.31 -17.94 17.21
C ASP A 53 -3.53 -17.18 16.11
N ILE A 54 -2.24 -17.01 16.36
CA ILE A 54 -1.34 -16.24 15.50
C ILE A 54 -1.11 -16.98 14.19
N ILE A 55 -0.98 -18.32 14.23
CA ILE A 55 -0.67 -19.13 13.04
C ILE A 55 -1.85 -19.08 12.06
N GLY A 56 -3.06 -19.31 12.55
CA GLY A 56 -4.30 -19.16 11.79
C GLY A 56 -4.50 -17.74 11.27
N GLY A 57 -4.15 -16.73 12.08
CA GLY A 57 -4.12 -15.32 11.66
C GLY A 57 -3.18 -15.07 10.48
N ILE A 58 -1.94 -15.57 10.55
CA ILE A 58 -0.96 -15.45 9.46
C ILE A 58 -1.45 -16.14 8.19
N ALA A 59 -1.95 -17.38 8.31
CA ALA A 59 -2.48 -18.13 7.16
C ALA A 59 -3.64 -17.38 6.49
N TRP A 60 -4.54 -16.79 7.28
CA TRP A 60 -5.64 -15.99 6.77
C TRP A 60 -5.18 -14.73 6.06
N GLN A 61 -4.18 -14.02 6.61
CA GLN A 61 -3.63 -12.82 5.97
C GLN A 61 -2.91 -13.15 4.65
N ILE A 62 -2.16 -14.25 4.60
CA ILE A 62 -1.48 -14.68 3.36
C ILE A 62 -2.51 -14.99 2.27
N LEU A 63 -3.60 -15.68 2.61
CA LEU A 63 -4.70 -15.96 1.67
C LEU A 63 -5.30 -14.66 1.12
N TRP A 64 -5.56 -13.68 1.99
CA TRP A 64 -6.06 -12.35 1.60
C TRP A 64 -5.06 -11.53 0.80
N LEU A 65 -3.77 -11.81 0.92
CA LEU A 65 -2.69 -11.11 0.21
C LEU A 65 -2.40 -11.69 -1.18
N ILE A 66 -3.03 -12.80 -1.59
CA ILE A 66 -2.79 -13.41 -2.92
C ILE A 66 -2.87 -12.37 -4.06
N PRO A 67 -3.92 -11.54 -4.18
CA PRO A 67 -3.97 -10.51 -5.21
C PRO A 67 -2.79 -9.53 -5.16
N ALA A 68 -2.39 -9.10 -3.96
CA ALA A 68 -1.23 -8.23 -3.78
C ALA A 68 0.08 -8.93 -4.16
N LEU A 69 0.25 -10.21 -3.83
CA LEU A 69 1.42 -10.99 -4.19
C LEU A 69 1.56 -11.14 -5.71
N ILE A 70 0.45 -11.34 -6.42
CA ILE A 70 0.42 -11.38 -7.91
C ILE A 70 0.91 -10.07 -8.52
N VAL A 71 0.54 -8.93 -7.91
CA VAL A 71 0.88 -7.59 -8.39
C VAL A 71 2.27 -7.12 -7.93
N THR A 72 2.85 -7.75 -6.92
CA THR A 72 4.18 -7.43 -6.36
C THR A 72 5.30 -7.30 -7.41
N PRO A 73 5.48 -8.19 -8.40
CA PRO A 73 6.51 -8.01 -9.43
C PRO A 73 6.36 -6.69 -10.20
N TRP A 74 5.14 -6.18 -10.38
CA TRP A 74 4.90 -4.89 -11.04
C TRP A 74 5.26 -3.73 -10.14
N MET A 75 4.98 -3.81 -8.84
CA MET A 75 5.40 -2.83 -7.84
C MET A 75 6.92 -2.75 -7.70
N LEU A 76 7.62 -3.88 -7.85
CA LEU A 76 9.09 -3.93 -7.79
C LEU A 76 9.74 -3.41 -9.08
N LYS A 77 9.21 -3.80 -10.25
CA LYS A 77 9.83 -3.47 -11.55
C LYS A 77 9.41 -2.10 -12.09
N GLY A 78 8.21 -1.60 -11.80
CA GLY A 78 7.74 -0.24 -12.11
C GLY A 78 7.73 0.16 -13.58
N LYS A 79 7.89 -0.78 -14.52
CA LYS A 79 8.10 -0.48 -15.95
C LYS A 79 6.83 -0.20 -16.75
N SER A 80 5.65 -0.57 -16.24
CA SER A 80 4.40 -0.48 -16.98
C SER A 80 3.40 0.47 -16.29
N PRO A 81 3.01 1.59 -16.93
CA PRO A 81 1.98 2.48 -16.40
C PRO A 81 0.65 1.77 -16.16
N TYR A 82 0.24 0.86 -17.06
CA TYR A 82 -1.00 0.09 -16.90
C TYR A 82 -0.96 -0.82 -15.67
N ALA A 83 0.17 -1.52 -15.48
CA ALA A 83 0.35 -2.38 -14.32
C ALA A 83 0.33 -1.59 -13.00
N LEU A 84 0.93 -0.40 -12.98
CA LEU A 84 0.92 0.49 -11.81
C LEU A 84 -0.48 1.06 -11.52
N LEU A 85 -1.27 1.34 -12.56
CA LEU A 85 -2.67 1.76 -12.40
C LEU A 85 -3.53 0.65 -11.80
N MET A 86 -3.41 -0.57 -12.30
CA MET A 86 -4.09 -1.75 -11.72
C MET A 86 -3.64 -1.99 -10.28
N SER A 87 -2.35 -1.80 -9.99
CA SER A 87 -1.81 -1.88 -8.63
C SER A 87 -2.47 -0.86 -7.70
N SER A 88 -2.66 0.38 -8.18
CA SER A 88 -3.33 1.43 -7.42
C SER A 88 -4.78 1.08 -7.15
N MET A 89 -5.53 0.63 -8.15
CA MET A 89 -6.91 0.19 -7.98
C MET A 89 -7.02 -0.93 -6.93
N LEU A 90 -6.15 -1.92 -7.00
CA LEU A 90 -6.09 -2.99 -6.01
C LEU A 90 -5.80 -2.46 -4.60
N THR A 91 -4.81 -1.57 -4.45
CA THR A 91 -4.49 -0.99 -3.14
C THR A 91 -5.62 -0.13 -2.57
N LEU A 92 -6.45 0.50 -3.41
CA LEU A 92 -7.65 1.21 -2.95
C LEU A 92 -8.71 0.24 -2.40
N VAL A 93 -8.84 -0.95 -2.97
CA VAL A 93 -9.72 -2.00 -2.42
C VAL A 93 -9.21 -2.44 -1.05
N TYR A 94 -7.91 -2.69 -0.89
CA TYR A 94 -7.32 -3.00 0.42
C TYR A 94 -7.48 -1.85 1.41
N LEU A 95 -7.36 -0.60 0.96
CA LEU A 95 -7.55 0.59 1.79
C LEU A 95 -8.99 0.67 2.29
N GLY A 96 -9.97 0.42 1.41
CA GLY A 96 -11.39 0.36 1.77
C GLY A 96 -11.68 -0.72 2.80
N ALA A 97 -11.23 -1.96 2.56
CA ALA A 97 -11.42 -3.08 3.48
C ALA A 97 -10.79 -2.80 4.86
N SER A 98 -9.59 -2.24 4.87
CA SER A 98 -8.86 -1.94 6.11
C SER A 98 -9.46 -0.75 6.84
N GLY A 99 -9.97 0.26 6.11
CA GLY A 99 -10.72 1.37 6.68
C GLY A 99 -12.00 0.91 7.37
N VAL A 100 -12.80 0.05 6.72
CA VAL A 100 -14.02 -0.52 7.33
C VAL A 100 -13.67 -1.33 8.59
N THR A 101 -12.60 -2.11 8.55
CA THR A 101 -12.14 -2.90 9.70
C THR A 101 -11.68 -2.00 10.86
N LEU A 102 -10.95 -0.93 10.56
CA LEU A 102 -10.54 0.09 11.54
C LEU A 102 -11.76 0.69 12.23
N PHE A 103 -12.76 1.14 11.46
CA PHE A 103 -13.99 1.71 12.03
C PHE A 103 -14.73 0.70 12.90
N SER A 104 -14.93 -0.54 12.42
CA SER A 104 -15.58 -1.59 13.20
C SER A 104 -14.87 -1.84 14.54
N ARG A 105 -13.54 -1.90 14.54
CA ARG A 105 -12.74 -2.14 15.75
C ARG A 105 -12.68 -0.94 16.68
N PHE A 106 -12.74 0.28 16.13
CA PHE A 106 -12.82 1.49 16.94
C PHE A 106 -14.09 1.52 17.80
N TYR A 107 -15.22 1.06 17.27
CA TYR A 107 -16.48 0.96 18.01
C TYR A 107 -16.54 -0.25 18.96
N ASP A 108 -15.99 -1.40 18.57
CA ASP A 108 -16.14 -2.67 19.29
C ASP A 108 -15.08 -2.90 20.39
N SER A 109 -13.81 -2.60 20.08
CA SER A 109 -12.65 -3.01 20.90
C SER A 109 -11.94 -1.83 21.61
N GLY A 110 -12.41 -0.60 21.39
CA GLY A 110 -11.79 0.62 21.89
C GLY A 110 -10.47 1.00 21.20
N ILE A 111 -9.81 2.05 21.70
CA ILE A 111 -8.58 2.63 21.10
C ILE A 111 -7.37 1.68 21.15
N SER A 112 -7.38 0.67 22.03
CA SER A 112 -6.23 -0.20 22.34
C SER A 112 -5.67 -0.95 21.12
N VAL A 113 -6.52 -1.31 20.16
CA VAL A 113 -6.13 -2.04 18.94
C VAL A 113 -6.42 -1.26 17.66
N ALA A 114 -7.17 -0.15 17.75
CA ALA A 114 -7.49 0.69 16.60
C ALA A 114 -6.24 1.21 15.87
N TRP A 115 -5.17 1.54 16.61
CA TRP A 115 -3.92 2.02 16.00
C TRP A 115 -3.22 0.97 15.11
N VAL A 116 -3.40 -0.33 15.38
CA VAL A 116 -2.86 -1.43 14.56
C VAL A 116 -3.45 -1.38 13.15
N TYR A 117 -4.78 -1.20 13.06
CA TYR A 117 -5.46 -1.02 11.78
C TYR A 117 -5.22 0.37 11.20
N GLY A 118 -5.02 1.40 12.04
CA GLY A 118 -4.67 2.75 11.60
C GLY A 118 -3.32 2.78 10.86
N LEU A 119 -2.33 2.03 11.35
CA LEU A 119 -1.04 1.90 10.69
C LEU A 119 -1.17 1.22 9.32
N ASP A 120 -2.01 0.20 9.21
CA ASP A 120 -2.28 -0.46 7.93
C ASP A 120 -2.90 0.50 6.90
N VAL A 121 -3.93 1.23 7.31
CA VAL A 121 -4.59 2.25 6.49
C VAL A 121 -3.59 3.31 6.04
N LEU A 122 -2.74 3.79 6.95
CA LEU A 122 -1.72 4.78 6.64
C LEU A 122 -0.70 4.26 5.62
N LEU A 123 -0.20 3.03 5.78
CA LEU A 123 0.71 2.41 4.82
C LEU A 123 0.08 2.32 3.43
N LEU A 124 -1.16 1.84 3.33
CA LEU A 124 -1.90 1.73 2.06
C LEU A 124 -2.15 3.09 1.40
N LEU A 125 -2.41 4.12 2.21
CA LEU A 125 -2.61 5.49 1.74
C LEU A 125 -1.29 6.07 1.19
N VAL A 126 -0.17 5.86 1.88
CA VAL A 126 1.15 6.28 1.40
C VAL A 126 1.53 5.55 0.11
N ILE A 127 1.26 4.24 0.01
CA ILE A 127 1.48 3.46 -1.22
C ILE A 127 0.68 4.05 -2.38
N ASN A 128 -0.62 4.30 -2.19
CA ASN A 128 -1.47 4.91 -3.21
C ASN A 128 -0.97 6.30 -3.61
N MET A 129 -0.64 7.16 -2.66
CA MET A 129 -0.08 8.49 -2.95
C MET A 129 1.21 8.39 -3.77
N GLY A 130 2.08 7.43 -3.45
CA GLY A 130 3.31 7.14 -4.21
C GLY A 130 2.99 6.69 -5.64
N LEU A 131 2.04 5.77 -5.81
CA LEU A 131 1.58 5.30 -7.11
C LEU A 131 1.02 6.43 -7.97
N PHE A 132 0.14 7.28 -7.43
CA PHE A 132 -0.39 8.42 -8.18
C PHE A 132 0.69 9.44 -8.56
N LYS A 133 1.65 9.71 -7.66
CA LYS A 133 2.79 10.58 -7.98
C LYS A 133 3.66 10.01 -9.10
N LEU A 134 3.87 8.69 -9.10
CA LEU A 134 4.63 7.98 -10.12
C LEU A 134 3.90 8.01 -11.47
N LEU A 135 2.60 7.65 -11.49
CA LEU A 135 1.76 7.66 -12.69
C LEU A 135 1.70 9.03 -13.37
N LYS A 136 1.65 10.13 -12.60
CA LYS A 136 1.66 11.50 -13.14
C LYS A 136 2.97 11.87 -13.86
N ARG A 137 4.08 11.20 -13.53
CA ARG A 137 5.42 11.49 -14.06
C ARG A 137 5.80 10.61 -15.25
N LEU A 138 5.12 9.48 -15.44
CA LEU A 138 5.34 8.59 -16.58
C LEU A 138 4.83 9.21 -17.88
N PRO A 139 5.44 8.89 -19.04
CA PRO A 139 4.93 9.31 -20.35
C PRO A 139 3.47 8.86 -20.54
N SER A 140 2.66 9.72 -21.16
CA SER A 140 1.25 9.43 -21.41
C SER A 140 1.11 8.26 -22.37
N MET A 141 0.15 7.38 -22.09
CA MET A 141 -0.06 6.12 -22.79
C MET A 141 -0.63 6.27 -24.21
N ASN A 142 -0.88 7.50 -24.67
CA ASN A 142 -1.24 7.79 -26.06
C ASN A 142 0.03 8.34 -26.74
N GLY A 143 0.83 7.42 -27.28
CA GLY A 143 1.82 7.73 -28.32
C GLY A 143 1.18 7.50 -29.68
#